data_AF-A0A9D7ZNI2-F1
#
_entry.id   AF-A0A9D7ZNI2-F1
#
_cell.length_a   1.000
_cell.length_b   1.000
_cell.length_c   1.000
_cell.angle_alpha   90.00
_cell.angle_beta   90.00
_cell.angle_gamma   90.00
#
_symmetry.space_group_name_H-M   'P 1'
#
loop_
_entity.id
_entity.type
_entity.pdbx_description
1 polymer ?
#
loop_
_entity_poly.entity_id
_entity_poly.type
_entity_poly.pdbx_seq_one_letter_code
_entity_poly.pdbx_strand_id
1 'polypeptide(L)'
;MNIRDAQGLIEKSILAGRQITIEYTKKGKKEPKTYELISVTSTWGSNFNGIALNDDGKGVPKKFLYEGISKVEITDQSFHPSDKLLEKIRDGSLFAEEDNRALRKGGIKGYLSSLNYVAEPHQRLSKEEALHLFDEIDIPPLDGWERGMIYDIEDGDTFDLFLETDKNASYVTRLFGADAPENSETSSDFILGQEAKVFVEDMFSHSRFCYVQMLGKDAYKRHLVNLLNMDQKNVALELLRSGLGVPMMGYFEDEEIRTRYEAATKEAYMAKQGVWSIDEVHARYKNIISDDTVTKIDVFKHIPDKKSALDRYLKQNPKAQIIRAALNRQKSSEASKKLAENIFTKMSPVVDPTAYDIDALKRMCQIYLDEIEAIDEVAKNSDVVKDCIMHVEDLVDELDLGDGPIKGNFSKGKNKLVYHSDPKDRWYQLCIPEIRFRTVEDARYCGFRKN
;
A
#
# COMPACT_ATOMS: atom_id res chain seq x y z
N MET A 1 21.13 -29.42 -23.54
CA MET A 1 20.13 -29.36 -22.45
C MET A 1 18.76 -29.70 -23.02
N ASN A 2 17.84 -30.33 -22.27
CA ASN A 2 16.45 -30.49 -22.72
C ASN A 2 15.73 -29.13 -22.68
N ILE A 3 14.80 -28.88 -23.60
CA ILE A 3 13.98 -27.66 -23.68
C ILE A 3 13.33 -27.32 -22.35
N ARG A 4 12.74 -28.30 -21.65
CA ARG A 4 12.08 -28.08 -20.36
C ARG A 4 13.04 -27.60 -19.28
N ASP A 5 14.25 -28.16 -19.24
CA ASP A 5 15.27 -27.78 -18.26
C ASP A 5 15.79 -26.37 -18.52
N ALA A 6 16.03 -26.02 -19.80
CA ALA A 6 16.47 -24.69 -20.19
C ALA A 6 15.40 -23.64 -19.85
N GLN A 7 14.14 -23.93 -20.17
CA GLN A 7 13.03 -23.05 -19.85
C GLN A 7 12.91 -22.84 -18.33
N GLY A 8 12.86 -23.93 -17.55
CA GLY A 8 12.72 -23.85 -16.10
C GLY A 8 13.88 -23.11 -15.41
N LEU A 9 15.12 -23.27 -15.89
CA LEU A 9 16.27 -22.54 -15.34
C LEU A 9 16.22 -21.05 -15.66
N ILE A 10 15.85 -20.69 -16.89
CA ILE A 10 15.74 -19.28 -17.30
C ILE A 10 14.63 -18.60 -16.51
N GLU A 11 13.46 -19.23 -16.38
CA GLU A 11 12.32 -18.72 -15.61
C GLU A 11 12.67 -18.56 -14.13
N LYS A 12 13.24 -19.58 -13.48
CA LYS A 12 13.68 -19.48 -12.08
C LYS A 12 14.70 -18.37 -11.85
N SER A 13 15.61 -18.15 -12.80
CA SER A 13 16.65 -17.14 -12.64
C SER A 13 16.11 -15.71 -12.79
N ILE A 14 15.11 -15.51 -13.66
CA ILE A 14 14.38 -14.25 -13.78
C ILE A 14 13.70 -13.92 -12.45
N LEU A 15 13.00 -14.89 -11.86
CA LEU A 15 12.29 -14.70 -10.60
C LEU A 15 13.23 -14.42 -9.43
N ALA A 16 14.41 -15.04 -9.43
CA ALA A 16 15.43 -14.81 -8.41
C ALA A 16 16.21 -13.49 -8.61
N GLY A 17 15.90 -12.70 -9.64
CA GLY A 17 16.63 -11.46 -9.95
C GLY A 17 18.12 -11.70 -10.27
N ARG A 18 18.45 -12.89 -10.80
CA ARG A 18 19.83 -13.27 -11.12
C ARG A 18 20.12 -13.12 -12.59
N GLN A 19 21.33 -12.66 -12.87
CA GLN A 19 21.83 -12.60 -14.23
C GLN A 19 22.17 -14.01 -14.72
N ILE A 20 21.95 -14.26 -16.01
CA ILE A 20 22.19 -15.57 -16.64
C ILE A 20 23.01 -15.42 -17.90
N THR A 21 23.85 -16.41 -18.17
CA THR A 21 24.47 -16.59 -19.47
C THR A 21 23.91 -17.84 -20.15
N ILE A 22 23.74 -17.77 -21.47
CA ILE A 22 23.25 -18.89 -22.28
C ILE A 22 24.20 -19.19 -23.43
N GLU A 23 24.47 -20.46 -23.70
CA GLU A 23 25.13 -20.90 -24.94
C GLU A 23 24.07 -21.25 -25.98
N TYR A 24 23.91 -20.39 -26.98
CA TYR A 24 22.85 -20.48 -27.99
C TYR A 24 23.39 -20.69 -29.41
N THR A 25 22.91 -21.75 -30.06
CA THR A 25 23.18 -22.07 -31.47
C THR A 25 21.98 -21.70 -32.33
N LYS A 26 22.14 -20.65 -33.15
CA LYS A 26 21.10 -20.28 -34.12
C LYS A 26 20.96 -21.37 -35.19
N LYS A 27 19.71 -21.73 -35.55
CA LYS A 27 19.41 -22.67 -36.64
C LYS A 27 20.23 -22.37 -37.89
N GLY A 28 21.01 -23.36 -38.35
CA GLY A 28 21.90 -23.25 -39.51
C GLY A 28 23.32 -22.74 -39.22
N LYS A 29 23.66 -22.42 -37.98
CA LYS A 29 25.05 -22.17 -37.54
C LYS A 29 25.64 -23.42 -36.89
N LYS A 30 26.93 -23.65 -37.09
CA LYS A 30 27.64 -24.82 -36.53
C LYS A 30 28.14 -24.59 -35.11
N GLU A 31 28.43 -23.35 -34.75
CA GLU A 31 29.03 -23.02 -33.45
C GLU A 31 28.04 -22.26 -32.55
N PRO A 32 27.93 -22.65 -31.27
CA PRO A 32 27.18 -21.89 -30.27
C PRO A 32 27.84 -20.53 -30.01
N LYS A 33 27.04 -19.56 -29.59
CA LYS A 33 27.52 -18.29 -29.05
C LYS A 33 27.02 -18.11 -27.63
N THR A 34 27.88 -17.64 -26.74
CA THR A 34 27.50 -17.24 -25.38
C THR A 34 26.84 -15.87 -25.40
N TYR A 35 25.72 -15.74 -24.71
CA TYR A 35 25.01 -14.48 -24.50
C TYR A 35 24.83 -14.25 -23.02
N GLU A 36 25.19 -13.06 -22.56
CA GLU A 36 24.86 -12.56 -21.23
C GLU A 36 23.52 -11.83 -21.31
N LEU A 37 22.51 -12.37 -20.62
CA LEU A 37 21.15 -11.83 -20.65
C LEU A 37 20.98 -10.81 -19.53
N ILE A 38 20.62 -9.58 -19.92
CA ILE A 38 20.31 -8.46 -19.03
C ILE A 38 18.83 -8.46 -18.63
N SER A 39 17.96 -8.95 -19.51
CA SER A 39 16.55 -9.12 -19.16
C SER A 39 15.89 -10.10 -20.10
N VAL A 40 14.85 -10.75 -19.61
CA VAL A 40 13.89 -11.50 -20.43
C VAL A 40 12.60 -10.70 -20.45
N THR A 41 12.18 -10.29 -21.64
CA THR A 41 11.03 -9.39 -21.82
C THR A 41 9.74 -10.14 -22.10
N SER A 42 9.82 -11.39 -22.58
CA SER A 42 8.66 -12.27 -22.74
C SER A 42 9.11 -13.70 -23.00
N THR A 43 8.35 -14.68 -22.51
CA THR A 43 8.51 -16.10 -22.83
C THR A 43 7.32 -16.59 -23.66
N TRP A 44 7.56 -17.61 -24.48
CA TRP A 44 6.60 -18.29 -25.34
C TRP A 44 6.97 -19.77 -25.37
N GLY A 45 6.01 -20.68 -25.57
CA GLY A 45 6.25 -22.13 -25.40
C GLY A 45 7.44 -22.75 -26.16
N SER A 46 8.01 -22.08 -27.18
CA SER A 46 9.22 -22.52 -27.89
C SER A 46 10.37 -21.51 -27.89
N ASN A 47 10.19 -20.31 -27.34
CA ASN A 47 11.14 -19.22 -27.45
C ASN A 47 10.94 -18.15 -26.38
N PHE A 48 11.90 -17.25 -26.23
CA PHE A 48 11.70 -16.03 -25.45
C PHE A 48 12.37 -14.85 -26.13
N ASN A 49 11.96 -13.64 -25.77
CA ASN A 49 12.63 -12.40 -26.13
C ASN A 49 13.38 -11.88 -24.90
N GLY A 50 14.57 -11.35 -25.10
CA GLY A 50 15.37 -10.74 -24.05
C GLY A 50 16.34 -9.71 -24.58
N ILE A 51 16.98 -8.97 -23.68
CA ILE A 51 18.07 -8.06 -23.99
C ILE A 51 19.36 -8.79 -23.65
N ALA A 52 20.21 -9.01 -24.66
CA ALA A 52 21.50 -9.66 -24.50
C ALA A 52 22.64 -8.67 -24.77
N LEU A 53 23.73 -8.74 -24.01
CA LEU A 53 24.93 -7.99 -24.34
C LEU A 53 25.54 -8.51 -25.65
N ASN A 54 25.92 -7.60 -26.53
CA ASN A 54 26.77 -7.91 -27.68
C ASN A 54 28.26 -7.88 -27.29
N ASP A 55 29.14 -8.16 -28.25
CA ASP A 55 30.60 -8.16 -28.05
C ASP A 55 31.15 -6.78 -27.60
N ASP A 56 30.38 -5.70 -27.78
CA ASP A 56 30.72 -4.33 -27.34
C ASP A 56 30.12 -3.97 -25.95
N GLY A 57 29.49 -4.92 -25.25
CA GLY A 57 28.81 -4.66 -23.98
C GLY A 57 27.54 -3.81 -24.11
N LYS A 58 26.92 -3.72 -25.30
CA LYS A 58 25.63 -3.05 -25.51
C LYS A 58 24.49 -4.05 -25.48
N GLY A 59 23.43 -3.72 -24.75
CA GLY A 59 22.19 -4.49 -24.72
C GLY A 59 21.45 -4.42 -26.07
N VAL A 60 21.24 -5.58 -26.69
CA VAL A 60 20.53 -5.72 -27.96
C VAL A 60 19.33 -6.65 -27.78
N PRO A 61 18.12 -6.26 -28.21
CA PRO A 61 16.97 -7.15 -28.22
C PRO A 61 17.22 -8.38 -29.10
N LYS A 62 16.97 -9.57 -28.55
CA LYS A 62 17.10 -10.83 -29.27
C LYS A 62 15.97 -11.79 -28.92
N LYS A 63 15.60 -12.58 -29.93
CA LYS A 63 14.73 -13.73 -29.82
C LYS A 63 15.57 -15.00 -29.76
N PHE A 64 15.34 -15.82 -28.74
CA PHE A 64 16.02 -17.09 -28.50
C PHE A 64 15.02 -18.24 -28.57
N LEU A 65 15.34 -19.27 -29.36
CA LEU A 65 14.56 -20.52 -29.37
C LEU A 65 15.12 -21.46 -28.30
N TYR A 66 14.28 -22.07 -27.47
CA TYR A 66 14.77 -22.98 -26.43
C TYR A 66 15.53 -24.17 -27.03
N GLU A 67 15.12 -24.66 -28.21
CA GLU A 67 15.83 -25.71 -28.96
C GLU A 67 17.29 -25.36 -29.32
N GLY A 68 17.62 -24.07 -29.36
CA GLY A 68 18.99 -23.62 -29.64
C GLY A 68 19.86 -23.51 -28.40
N ILE A 69 19.33 -23.71 -27.19
CA ILE A 69 20.06 -23.51 -25.94
C ILE A 69 20.74 -24.81 -25.52
N SER A 70 22.07 -24.79 -25.56
CA SER A 70 22.89 -25.93 -25.19
C SER A 70 23.24 -25.93 -23.69
N LYS A 71 23.35 -24.74 -23.09
CA LYS A 71 23.76 -24.50 -21.70
C LYS A 71 23.14 -23.22 -21.15
N VAL A 72 22.83 -23.22 -19.85
CA VAL A 72 22.41 -22.04 -19.06
C VAL A 72 23.28 -22.01 -17.81
N GLU A 73 23.95 -20.90 -17.54
CA GLU A 73 24.68 -20.68 -16.28
C GLU A 73 24.09 -19.47 -15.56
N ILE A 74 23.75 -19.67 -14.29
CA ILE A 74 23.32 -18.59 -13.40
C ILE A 74 24.59 -17.97 -12.83
N THR A 75 24.75 -16.67 -13.00
CA THR A 75 25.90 -15.98 -12.40
C THR A 75 25.55 -15.60 -10.96
N ASP A 76 26.57 -15.46 -10.11
CA ASP A 76 26.40 -14.95 -8.73
C ASP A 76 26.13 -13.43 -8.69
N GLN A 77 26.00 -12.78 -9.85
CA GLN A 77 25.70 -11.36 -9.97
C GLN A 77 24.18 -11.14 -9.95
N SER A 78 23.71 -10.40 -8.95
CA SER A 78 22.36 -9.83 -8.92
C SER A 78 22.23 -8.78 -10.03
N PHE A 79 21.04 -8.62 -10.63
CA PHE A 79 20.80 -7.54 -11.59
C PHE A 79 21.26 -6.18 -11.04
N HIS A 80 22.00 -5.43 -11.85
CA HIS A 80 22.54 -4.15 -11.41
C HIS A 80 21.39 -3.11 -11.32
N PRO A 81 21.24 -2.36 -10.21
CA PRO A 81 20.12 -1.43 -9.97
C PRO A 81 19.96 -0.26 -10.96
N SER A 82 20.85 -0.14 -11.95
CA SER A 82 20.82 0.89 -13.00
C SER A 82 20.02 0.48 -14.24
N ASP A 83 19.36 -0.68 -14.20
CA ASP A 83 18.51 -1.11 -15.30
C ASP A 83 17.27 -0.21 -15.41
N LYS A 84 17.25 0.62 -16.46
CA LYS A 84 16.11 1.44 -16.88
C LYS A 84 14.79 0.67 -16.91
N LEU A 85 14.81 -0.66 -17.02
CA LEU A 85 13.61 -1.48 -16.97
C LEU A 85 13.02 -1.53 -15.55
N LEU A 86 13.85 -1.66 -14.52
CA LEU A 86 13.42 -1.59 -13.11
C LEU A 86 13.02 -0.16 -12.73
N GLU A 87 13.70 0.88 -13.22
CA GLU A 87 13.22 2.27 -13.07
C GLU A 87 11.85 2.46 -13.74
N LYS A 88 11.66 1.97 -14.97
CA LYS A 88 10.38 2.06 -15.70
C LYS A 88 9.25 1.25 -15.09
N ILE A 89 9.57 0.13 -14.44
CA ILE A 89 8.62 -0.68 -13.66
C ILE A 89 8.27 0.06 -12.37
N ARG A 90 9.26 0.64 -11.68
CA ARG A 90 9.08 1.39 -10.42
C ARG A 90 8.34 2.71 -10.58
N ASP A 91 8.53 3.41 -11.70
CA ASP A 91 7.88 4.70 -11.97
C ASP A 91 6.58 4.59 -12.78
N GLY A 92 6.16 3.36 -13.11
CA GLY A 92 4.95 3.06 -13.89
C GLY A 92 5.00 3.48 -15.37
N SER A 93 6.12 4.05 -15.84
CA SER A 93 6.25 4.56 -17.21
C SER A 93 6.38 3.46 -18.27
N LEU A 94 6.65 2.21 -17.86
CA LEU A 94 6.56 1.05 -18.75
C LEU A 94 5.16 0.91 -19.40
N PHE A 95 4.14 1.46 -18.75
CA PHE A 95 2.73 1.36 -19.16
C PHE A 95 2.17 2.64 -19.79
N ALA A 96 3.01 3.66 -20.05
CA ALA A 96 2.58 4.93 -20.66
C ALA A 96 1.97 4.72 -22.07
N GLU A 97 1.00 5.58 -22.42
CA GLU A 97 0.18 5.48 -23.65
C GLU A 97 0.97 5.45 -24.96
N GLU A 98 2.17 6.05 -24.98
CA GLU A 98 3.01 6.17 -26.18
C GLU A 98 3.66 4.83 -26.56
N ASP A 99 4.11 4.04 -25.57
CA ASP A 99 4.66 2.68 -25.79
C ASP A 99 3.53 1.68 -26.11
N ASN A 100 2.33 1.91 -25.56
CA ASN A 100 1.10 1.18 -25.90
C ASN A 100 0.66 1.38 -27.37
N ARG A 101 0.96 2.52 -28.00
CA ARG A 101 0.65 2.80 -29.41
C ARG A 101 1.53 2.01 -30.38
N ALA A 102 2.80 1.80 -30.04
CA ALA A 102 3.69 0.95 -30.82
C ALA A 102 3.25 -0.53 -30.76
N LEU A 103 2.77 -0.97 -29.59
CA LEU A 103 2.24 -2.32 -29.37
C LEU A 103 0.91 -2.60 -30.09
N ARG A 104 0.02 -1.60 -30.22
CA ARG A 104 -1.28 -1.76 -30.91
C ARG A 104 -1.21 -1.79 -32.45
N LYS A 105 -0.11 -1.34 -33.07
CA LYS A 105 0.06 -1.41 -34.54
C LYS A 105 0.44 -2.81 -35.05
N GLY A 106 0.84 -3.73 -34.17
CA GLY A 106 0.90 -5.16 -34.46
C GLY A 106 -0.47 -5.77 -34.15
N GLY A 107 -1.20 -6.18 -35.18
CA GLY A 107 -2.59 -6.63 -35.10
C GLY A 107 -2.92 -7.53 -33.91
N ILE A 108 -4.07 -7.24 -33.30
CA ILE A 108 -4.68 -7.96 -32.17
C ILE A 108 -4.84 -9.44 -32.53
N LYS A 109 -3.89 -10.26 -32.08
CA LYS A 109 -3.93 -11.72 -31.88
C LYS A 109 -2.58 -12.13 -31.26
N GLY A 110 -2.37 -11.84 -29.98
CA GLY A 110 -1.07 -12.18 -29.38
C GLY A 110 -0.73 -11.57 -28.03
N TYR A 111 -1.70 -11.25 -27.17
CA TYR A 111 -1.44 -11.22 -25.74
C TYR A 111 -1.93 -12.54 -25.17
N LEU A 112 -1.01 -13.36 -24.68
CA LEU A 112 -1.31 -14.53 -23.87
C LEU A 112 -0.22 -14.71 -22.81
N SER A 113 -0.70 -14.75 -21.56
CA SER A 113 -0.25 -15.60 -20.46
C SER A 113 1.18 -15.53 -19.94
N SER A 114 2.11 -14.72 -20.46
CA SER A 114 3.50 -14.70 -19.97
C SER A 114 3.80 -13.71 -18.85
N LEU A 115 2.79 -12.98 -18.36
CA LEU A 115 2.77 -12.43 -16.99
C LEU A 115 2.18 -13.44 -15.97
N ASN A 116 1.68 -14.61 -16.41
CA ASN A 116 1.24 -15.70 -15.52
C ASN A 116 2.41 -16.60 -15.08
N TYR A 117 3.67 -16.18 -15.24
CA TYR A 117 4.85 -17.01 -14.97
C TYR A 117 5.76 -16.44 -13.88
N VAL A 118 5.17 -15.77 -12.89
CA VAL A 118 5.69 -15.78 -11.51
C VAL A 118 5.42 -17.18 -10.96
N ALA A 119 6.18 -18.18 -11.41
CA ALA A 119 6.11 -19.59 -10.98
C ALA A 119 4.67 -20.11 -10.69
N GLU A 120 3.84 -20.36 -11.71
CA GLU A 120 2.39 -20.71 -11.56
C GLU A 120 1.86 -20.37 -10.15
N PRO A 121 1.63 -19.07 -9.86
CA PRO A 121 1.36 -18.60 -8.51
C PRO A 121 0.28 -19.50 -7.95
N HIS A 122 0.62 -20.21 -6.88
CA HIS A 122 -0.04 -21.41 -6.38
C HIS A 122 -1.51 -21.44 -6.76
N GLN A 123 -1.83 -22.12 -7.88
CA GLN A 123 -3.15 -22.06 -8.52
C GLN A 123 -4.23 -22.16 -7.45
N ARG A 124 -5.12 -21.15 -7.39
CA ARG A 124 -6.29 -21.17 -6.52
C ARG A 124 -6.92 -22.54 -6.64
N LEU A 125 -6.96 -23.26 -5.54
CA LEU A 125 -7.61 -24.55 -5.52
C LEU A 125 -9.11 -24.31 -5.60
N SER A 126 -9.81 -25.11 -6.39
CA SER A 126 -11.25 -25.22 -6.20
C SER A 126 -11.54 -25.71 -4.78
N LYS A 127 -12.71 -25.38 -4.24
CA LYS A 127 -13.10 -25.85 -2.91
C LYS A 127 -13.11 -27.38 -2.86
N GLU A 128 -13.49 -28.03 -3.94
CA GLU A 128 -13.51 -29.48 -4.06
C GLU A 128 -12.10 -30.10 -4.01
N GLU A 129 -11.13 -29.54 -4.74
CA GLU A 129 -9.72 -29.99 -4.69
C GLU A 129 -9.12 -29.76 -3.30
N ALA A 130 -9.40 -28.60 -2.71
CA ALA A 130 -8.97 -28.26 -1.37
C ALA A 130 -9.51 -29.27 -0.33
N LEU A 131 -10.80 -29.60 -0.38
CA LEU A 131 -11.39 -30.59 0.52
C LEU A 131 -10.79 -31.98 0.37
N HIS A 132 -10.46 -32.39 -0.86
CA HIS A 132 -9.78 -33.67 -1.08
C HIS A 132 -8.39 -33.70 -0.43
N LEU A 133 -7.61 -32.61 -0.57
CA LEU A 133 -6.30 -32.50 0.07
C LEU A 133 -6.40 -32.37 1.60
N PHE A 134 -7.50 -31.83 2.11
CA PHE A 134 -7.71 -31.64 3.54
C PHE A 134 -7.71 -32.96 4.32
N ASP A 135 -8.21 -34.05 3.72
CA ASP A 135 -8.18 -35.38 4.32
C ASP A 135 -6.76 -35.98 4.42
N GLU A 136 -5.78 -35.36 3.75
CA GLU A 136 -4.37 -35.72 3.77
C GLU A 136 -3.54 -34.84 4.74
N ILE A 137 -4.19 -34.06 5.62
CA ILE A 137 -3.48 -33.19 6.57
C ILE A 137 -2.50 -33.98 7.44
N ASP A 138 -1.22 -33.66 7.33
CA ASP A 138 -0.12 -34.44 7.92
C ASP A 138 0.69 -33.66 8.96
N ILE A 139 0.34 -32.40 9.20
CA ILE A 139 0.99 -31.59 10.24
C ILE A 139 0.53 -32.06 11.64
N PRO A 140 1.46 -32.17 12.63
CA PRO A 140 1.14 -32.60 13.99
C PRO A 140 0.22 -31.58 14.68
N PRO A 141 -0.60 -31.97 15.67
CA PRO A 141 -1.35 -31.01 16.46
C PRO A 141 -0.42 -30.08 17.26
N LEU A 142 -0.82 -28.82 17.42
CA LEU A 142 -0.10 -27.82 18.20
C LEU A 142 -1.05 -27.24 19.26
N ASP A 143 -0.62 -27.24 20.53
CA ASP A 143 -1.49 -26.86 21.64
C ASP A 143 -1.95 -25.40 21.53
N GLY A 144 -3.25 -25.16 21.69
CA GLY A 144 -3.86 -23.84 21.50
C GLY A 144 -3.95 -23.36 20.05
N TRP A 145 -3.66 -24.22 19.06
CA TRP A 145 -3.79 -23.93 17.64
C TRP A 145 -4.69 -24.95 16.94
N GLU A 146 -5.52 -24.46 16.04
CA GLU A 146 -6.32 -25.31 15.17
C GLU A 146 -5.56 -25.59 13.86
N ARG A 147 -5.67 -26.81 13.33
CA ARG A 147 -5.10 -27.14 12.03
C ARG A 147 -6.05 -26.69 10.92
N GLY A 148 -5.49 -26.14 9.86
CA GLY A 148 -6.24 -25.66 8.72
C GLY A 148 -5.49 -25.87 7.41
N MET A 149 -6.13 -25.46 6.33
CA MET A 149 -5.55 -25.47 5.00
C MET A 149 -6.00 -24.24 4.23
N ILE A 150 -5.04 -23.49 3.70
CA ILE A 150 -5.31 -22.34 2.83
C ILE A 150 -5.65 -22.87 1.45
N TYR A 151 -6.73 -22.39 0.83
CA TYR A 151 -7.07 -22.77 -0.55
C TYR A 151 -7.04 -21.59 -1.52
N ASP A 152 -7.12 -20.36 -1.02
CA ASP A 152 -6.95 -19.13 -1.80
C ASP A 152 -6.18 -18.09 -0.99
N ILE A 153 -5.30 -17.36 -1.68
CA ILE A 153 -4.56 -16.22 -1.15
C ILE A 153 -4.97 -15.02 -2.01
N GLU A 154 -5.79 -14.13 -1.46
CA GLU A 154 -6.34 -13.01 -2.22
C GLU A 154 -5.27 -11.93 -2.41
N ASP A 155 -4.66 -11.50 -1.31
CA ASP A 155 -3.57 -10.53 -1.20
C ASP A 155 -2.54 -10.98 -0.13
N GLY A 156 -1.67 -10.07 0.33
CA GLY A 156 -0.63 -10.40 1.32
C GLY A 156 -1.16 -10.69 2.73
N ASP A 157 -2.38 -10.33 3.08
CA ASP A 157 -2.90 -10.48 4.45
C ASP A 157 -4.35 -11.01 4.53
N THR A 158 -4.94 -11.40 3.40
CA THR A 158 -6.30 -11.91 3.25
C THR A 158 -6.27 -13.27 2.57
N PHE A 159 -6.88 -14.26 3.24
CA PHE A 159 -6.85 -15.66 2.81
C PHE A 159 -8.22 -16.30 2.95
N ASP A 160 -8.50 -17.27 2.09
CA ASP A 160 -9.55 -18.24 2.34
C ASP A 160 -8.96 -19.56 2.84
N LEU A 161 -9.54 -20.10 3.93
CA LEU A 161 -9.11 -21.36 4.51
C LEU A 161 -10.25 -22.28 4.93
N PHE A 162 -9.92 -23.56 5.07
CA PHE A 162 -10.71 -24.57 5.77
C PHE A 162 -10.08 -24.86 7.14
N LEU A 163 -10.92 -25.20 8.11
CA LEU A 163 -10.51 -25.59 9.44
C LEU A 163 -10.82 -27.07 9.69
N GLU A 164 -9.99 -27.74 10.47
CA GLU A 164 -10.15 -29.18 10.70
C GLU A 164 -11.43 -29.49 11.48
N THR A 165 -11.81 -28.63 12.42
CA THR A 165 -13.05 -28.85 13.19
C THR A 165 -14.31 -28.60 12.37
N ASP A 166 -14.20 -27.90 11.24
CA ASP A 166 -15.33 -27.55 10.37
C ASP A 166 -14.95 -27.58 8.88
N LYS A 167 -14.73 -28.79 8.36
CA LYS A 167 -14.32 -29.00 6.96
C LYS A 167 -15.34 -28.48 5.94
N ASN A 168 -16.61 -28.29 6.30
CA ASN A 168 -17.64 -27.87 5.34
C ASN A 168 -17.78 -26.35 5.23
N ALA A 169 -17.13 -25.58 6.10
CA ALA A 169 -17.16 -24.13 6.07
C ALA A 169 -15.83 -23.57 5.56
N SER A 170 -15.93 -22.64 4.61
CA SER A 170 -14.79 -21.80 4.20
C SER A 170 -14.80 -20.50 4.99
N TYR A 171 -13.63 -20.07 5.44
CA TYR A 171 -13.44 -18.86 6.22
C TYR A 171 -12.64 -17.85 5.42
N VAL A 172 -13.24 -16.68 5.15
CA VAL A 172 -12.50 -15.50 4.67
C VAL A 172 -11.84 -14.86 5.89
N THR A 173 -10.52 -14.74 5.85
CA THR A 173 -9.69 -14.32 6.99
C THR A 173 -8.87 -13.09 6.68
N ARG A 174 -8.53 -12.32 7.71
CA ARG A 174 -7.57 -11.21 7.67
C ARG A 174 -6.51 -11.47 8.73
N LEU A 175 -5.26 -11.31 8.35
CA LEU A 175 -4.11 -11.53 9.20
C LEU A 175 -4.09 -10.50 10.33
N PHE A 176 -3.84 -10.97 11.54
CA PHE A 176 -3.78 -10.11 12.71
C PHE A 176 -2.43 -9.39 12.79
N GLY A 177 -2.50 -8.07 13.01
CA GLY A 177 -1.34 -7.25 13.36
C GLY A 177 -0.47 -6.77 12.19
N ALA A 178 -0.79 -7.14 10.95
CA ALA A 178 -0.12 -6.67 9.75
C ALA A 178 -1.13 -6.18 8.71
N ASP A 179 -0.77 -5.13 8.00
CA ASP A 179 -1.49 -4.57 6.86
C ASP A 179 -0.60 -4.66 5.61
N ALA A 180 -0.97 -5.50 4.66
CA ALA A 180 -0.23 -5.64 3.40
C ALA A 180 -0.71 -4.60 2.37
N PRO A 181 0.15 -4.15 1.44
CA PRO A 181 -0.27 -3.36 0.30
C PRO A 181 -1.34 -4.09 -0.53
N GLU A 182 -2.30 -3.34 -1.06
CA GLU A 182 -3.45 -3.89 -1.78
C GLU A 182 -3.06 -4.40 -3.18
N ASN A 183 -3.49 -5.62 -3.54
CA ASN A 183 -3.20 -6.25 -4.84
C ASN A 183 -4.26 -5.96 -5.93
N SER A 184 -5.00 -4.85 -5.81
CA SER A 184 -5.95 -4.44 -6.84
C SER A 184 -5.25 -3.64 -7.94
N GLU A 185 -5.56 -3.91 -9.21
CA GLU A 185 -5.03 -3.14 -10.37
C GLU A 185 -5.33 -1.63 -10.30
N THR A 186 -6.35 -1.24 -9.51
CA THR A 186 -6.69 0.17 -9.30
C THR A 186 -5.96 0.81 -8.12
N SER A 187 -5.22 0.04 -7.32
CA SER A 187 -4.46 0.52 -6.17
C SER A 187 -3.18 1.21 -6.62
N SER A 188 -2.79 2.29 -5.94
CA SER A 188 -1.47 2.89 -6.12
C SER A 188 -0.33 1.94 -5.72
N ASP A 189 -0.64 0.95 -4.90
CA ASP A 189 0.35 0.09 -4.26
C ASP A 189 0.37 -1.32 -4.88
N PHE A 190 -0.28 -1.50 -6.05
CA PHE A 190 -0.48 -2.79 -6.73
C PHE A 190 0.80 -3.62 -6.86
N ILE A 191 1.92 -3.02 -7.24
CA ILE A 191 3.20 -3.73 -7.41
C ILE A 191 3.64 -4.37 -6.10
N LEU A 192 3.61 -3.61 -5.00
CA LEU A 192 3.98 -4.12 -3.68
C LEU A 192 2.93 -5.09 -3.15
N GLY A 193 1.66 -4.92 -3.51
CA GLY A 193 0.59 -5.87 -3.16
C GLY A 193 0.79 -7.22 -3.84
N GLN A 194 1.21 -7.22 -5.10
CA GLN A 194 1.56 -8.44 -5.82
C GLN A 194 2.82 -9.09 -5.25
N GLU A 195 3.83 -8.32 -4.85
CA GLU A 195 5.01 -8.84 -4.14
C GLU A 195 4.64 -9.48 -2.80
N ALA A 196 3.79 -8.83 -1.99
CA ALA A 196 3.30 -9.34 -0.71
C ALA A 196 2.52 -10.66 -0.89
N LYS A 197 1.64 -10.72 -1.89
CA LYS A 197 0.91 -11.94 -2.24
C LYS A 197 1.84 -13.09 -2.60
N VAL A 198 2.78 -12.85 -3.52
CA VAL A 198 3.74 -13.87 -3.99
C VAL A 198 4.62 -14.35 -2.84
N PHE A 199 5.01 -13.44 -1.94
CA PHE A 199 5.75 -13.80 -0.74
C PHE A 199 4.98 -14.79 0.14
N VAL A 200 3.69 -14.54 0.40
CA VAL A 200 2.89 -15.48 1.20
C VAL A 200 2.65 -16.78 0.45
N GLU A 201 2.38 -16.73 -0.85
CA GLU A 201 2.31 -17.92 -1.70
C GLU A 201 3.57 -18.79 -1.57
N ASP A 202 4.76 -18.19 -1.60
CA ASP A 202 6.04 -18.90 -1.42
C ASP A 202 6.17 -19.52 -0.02
N MET A 203 5.68 -18.84 1.04
CA MET A 203 5.65 -19.40 2.40
C MET A 203 4.82 -20.68 2.53
N PHE A 204 3.87 -20.90 1.61
CA PHE A 204 3.00 -22.08 1.53
C PHE A 204 3.32 -22.98 0.34
N SER A 205 4.51 -22.82 -0.26
CA SER A 205 4.86 -23.53 -1.48
C SER A 205 5.08 -25.02 -1.34
N HIS A 206 5.58 -25.44 -0.17
CA HIS A 206 5.82 -26.82 0.17
C HIS A 206 4.57 -27.52 0.72
N SER A 207 3.71 -26.77 1.40
CA SER A 207 2.44 -27.23 1.94
C SER A 207 1.50 -26.06 2.18
N ARG A 208 0.21 -26.29 1.90
CA ARG A 208 -0.86 -25.35 2.22
C ARG A 208 -1.46 -25.56 3.61
N PHE A 209 -1.01 -26.59 4.34
CA PHE A 209 -1.44 -26.83 5.71
C PHE A 209 -0.84 -25.79 6.65
N CYS A 210 -1.66 -25.34 7.61
CA CYS A 210 -1.32 -24.24 8.50
C CYS A 210 -1.88 -24.46 9.90
N TYR A 211 -1.37 -23.66 10.84
CA TYR A 211 -1.93 -23.52 12.18
C TYR A 211 -2.65 -22.18 12.28
N VAL A 212 -3.88 -22.19 12.79
CA VAL A 212 -4.76 -21.04 12.87
C VAL A 212 -5.19 -20.79 14.31
N GLN A 213 -5.16 -19.54 14.74
CA GLN A 213 -5.87 -19.07 15.93
C GLN A 213 -6.88 -18.01 15.54
N MET A 214 -8.17 -18.30 15.78
CA MET A 214 -9.27 -17.37 15.54
C MET A 214 -9.38 -16.37 16.70
N LEU A 215 -9.19 -15.07 16.41
CA LEU A 215 -9.22 -14.00 17.41
C LEU A 215 -10.56 -13.27 17.46
N GLY A 216 -11.29 -13.25 16.34
CA GLY A 216 -12.58 -12.56 16.26
C GLY A 216 -12.99 -12.27 14.83
N LYS A 217 -13.76 -11.19 14.64
CA LYS A 217 -14.14 -10.68 13.33
C LYS A 217 -13.86 -9.19 13.22
N ASP A 218 -13.42 -8.76 12.05
CA ASP A 218 -13.26 -7.34 11.73
C ASP A 218 -14.61 -6.67 11.38
N ALA A 219 -14.58 -5.38 11.09
CA ALA A 219 -15.78 -4.62 10.69
C ALA A 219 -16.41 -5.12 9.37
N TYR A 220 -15.63 -5.79 8.52
CA TYR A 220 -16.06 -6.38 7.25
C TYR A 220 -16.54 -7.83 7.42
N LYS A 221 -16.60 -8.32 8.66
CA LYS A 221 -16.99 -9.69 9.02
C LYS A 221 -16.00 -10.78 8.57
N ARG A 222 -14.78 -10.41 8.16
CA ARG A 222 -13.67 -11.34 7.96
C ARG A 222 -13.19 -11.82 9.32
N HIS A 223 -12.71 -13.06 9.37
CA HIS A 223 -12.18 -13.63 10.60
C HIS A 223 -10.75 -13.12 10.84
N LEU A 224 -10.50 -12.50 11.99
CA LEU A 224 -9.16 -12.07 12.37
C LEU A 224 -8.38 -13.28 12.89
N VAL A 225 -7.21 -13.55 12.32
CA VAL A 225 -6.44 -14.76 12.63
C VAL A 225 -4.96 -14.50 12.89
N ASN A 226 -4.38 -15.23 13.84
CA ASN A 226 -2.95 -15.54 13.76
C ASN A 226 -2.78 -16.80 12.89
N LEU A 227 -1.73 -16.81 12.07
CA LEU A 227 -1.48 -17.85 11.10
C LEU A 227 -0.01 -18.27 11.15
N LEU A 228 0.24 -19.56 11.31
CA LEU A 228 1.57 -20.16 11.13
C LEU A 228 1.56 -21.10 9.93
N ASN A 229 2.65 -21.13 9.18
CA ASN A 229 2.86 -22.17 8.16
C ASN A 229 3.27 -23.52 8.79
N MET A 230 3.49 -24.55 7.98
CA MET A 230 3.90 -25.88 8.47
C MET A 230 5.22 -25.87 9.27
N ASP A 231 6.11 -24.92 8.98
CA ASP A 231 7.38 -24.70 9.69
C ASP A 231 7.20 -23.89 10.98
N GLN A 232 5.96 -23.61 11.38
CA GLN A 232 5.58 -22.80 12.55
C GLN A 232 6.09 -21.35 12.46
N LYS A 233 6.35 -20.84 11.25
CA LYS A 233 6.67 -19.41 11.04
C LYS A 233 5.38 -18.60 11.02
N ASN A 234 5.37 -17.51 11.79
CA ASN A 234 4.24 -16.58 11.82
C ASN A 234 4.22 -15.70 10.57
N VAL A 235 3.18 -15.86 9.74
CA VAL A 235 3.07 -15.20 8.43
C VAL A 235 3.12 -13.67 8.57
N ALA A 236 2.47 -13.10 9.59
CA ALA A 236 2.44 -11.66 9.81
C ALA A 236 3.82 -11.10 10.13
N LEU A 237 4.55 -11.77 11.02
CA LEU A 237 5.92 -11.36 11.37
C LEU A 237 6.87 -11.48 10.19
N GLU A 238 6.74 -12.52 9.37
CA GLU A 238 7.59 -12.71 8.18
C GLU A 238 7.30 -11.66 7.10
N LEU A 239 6.03 -11.27 6.88
CA LEU A 239 5.65 -10.15 6.02
C LEU A 239 6.28 -8.83 6.50
N LEU A 240 6.18 -8.54 7.79
CA LEU A 240 6.72 -7.32 8.38
C LEU A 240 8.25 -7.28 8.30
N ARG A 241 8.94 -8.40 8.58
CA ARG A 241 10.40 -8.53 8.43
C ARG A 241 10.87 -8.32 7.00
N SER A 242 10.05 -8.70 6.02
CA SER A 242 10.37 -8.52 4.60
C SER A 242 10.02 -7.12 4.08
N GLY A 243 9.41 -6.28 4.92
CA GLY A 243 8.93 -4.96 4.52
C GLY A 243 7.72 -5.01 3.59
N LEU A 244 6.98 -6.12 3.57
CA LEU A 244 5.81 -6.33 2.70
C LEU A 244 4.49 -6.09 3.45
N GLY A 245 4.57 -5.39 4.59
CA GLY A 245 3.42 -4.94 5.34
C GLY A 245 3.79 -3.86 6.36
N VAL A 246 2.76 -3.23 6.92
CA VAL A 246 2.85 -2.22 7.97
C VAL A 246 2.22 -2.79 9.25
N PRO A 247 2.82 -2.60 10.43
CA PRO A 247 2.26 -3.15 11.65
C PRO A 247 1.01 -2.39 12.09
N MET A 248 -0.05 -3.11 12.43
CA MET A 248 -1.26 -2.51 12.97
C MET A 248 -1.20 -2.41 14.51
N MET A 249 -0.33 -1.53 15.02
CA MET A 249 0.02 -1.45 16.45
C MET A 249 -1.17 -1.28 17.40
N GLY A 250 -2.26 -0.67 16.93
CA GLY A 250 -3.46 -0.41 17.75
C GLY A 250 -4.21 -1.67 18.21
N TYR A 251 -3.90 -2.85 17.67
CA TYR A 251 -4.56 -4.10 18.04
C TYR A 251 -3.85 -4.90 19.15
N PHE A 252 -2.63 -4.55 19.53
CA PHE A 252 -1.89 -5.31 20.52
C PHE A 252 -2.19 -4.81 21.93
N GLU A 253 -2.97 -5.57 22.68
CA GLU A 253 -3.13 -5.37 24.14
C GLU A 253 -1.94 -5.96 24.92
N ASP A 254 -1.34 -7.03 24.38
CA ASP A 254 -0.20 -7.71 24.96
C ASP A 254 1.11 -7.07 24.52
N GLU A 255 1.90 -6.62 25.50
CA GLU A 255 3.16 -5.91 25.28
C GLU A 255 4.25 -6.80 24.66
N GLU A 256 4.28 -8.09 24.96
CA GLU A 256 5.25 -9.02 24.38
C GLU A 256 4.96 -9.25 22.90
N ILE A 257 3.69 -9.46 22.55
CA ILE A 257 3.26 -9.58 21.15
C ILE A 257 3.60 -8.29 20.40
N ARG A 258 3.26 -7.14 20.98
CA ARG A 258 3.58 -5.83 20.39
C ARG A 258 5.07 -5.68 20.12
N THR A 259 5.91 -5.98 21.11
CA THR A 259 7.38 -5.90 21.01
C THR A 259 7.91 -6.74 19.84
N ARG A 260 7.34 -7.94 19.62
CA ARG A 260 7.74 -8.81 18.51
C ARG A 260 7.43 -8.21 17.14
N TYR A 261 6.24 -7.62 16.97
CA TYR A 261 5.84 -6.96 15.73
C TYR A 261 6.64 -5.68 15.47
N GLU A 262 6.92 -4.91 16.53
CA GLU A 262 7.84 -3.75 16.50
C GLU A 262 9.23 -4.15 16.03
N ALA A 263 9.80 -5.20 16.62
CA ALA A 263 11.14 -5.68 16.26
C ALA A 263 11.20 -6.13 14.78
N ALA A 264 10.22 -6.93 14.33
CA ALA A 264 10.11 -7.38 12.94
C ALA A 264 10.04 -6.19 11.96
N THR A 265 9.20 -5.21 12.28
CA THR A 265 9.05 -4.01 11.43
C THR A 265 10.32 -3.17 11.41
N LYS A 266 10.97 -2.99 12.57
CA LYS A 266 12.18 -2.17 12.71
C LYS A 266 13.33 -2.71 11.87
N GLU A 267 13.47 -4.03 11.77
CA GLU A 267 14.46 -4.68 10.91
C GLU A 267 14.29 -4.24 9.43
N ALA A 268 13.08 -4.41 8.90
CA ALA A 268 12.75 -4.02 7.52
C ALA A 268 12.87 -2.50 7.28
N TYR A 269 12.44 -1.70 8.27
CA TYR A 269 12.51 -0.24 8.23
C TYR A 269 13.95 0.27 8.14
N MET A 270 14.85 -0.26 8.97
CA MET A 270 16.26 0.12 8.98
C MET A 270 16.97 -0.33 7.71
N ALA A 271 16.56 -1.46 7.15
CA ALA A 271 17.07 -1.99 5.88
C ALA A 271 16.46 -1.33 4.63
N LYS A 272 15.47 -0.43 4.78
CA LYS A 272 14.69 0.15 3.66
C LYS A 272 14.14 -0.92 2.70
N GLN A 273 13.56 -1.99 3.24
CA GLN A 273 13.00 -3.10 2.46
C GLN A 273 11.52 -2.89 2.12
N GLY A 274 11.09 -3.37 0.95
CA GLY A 274 9.69 -3.32 0.51
C GLY A 274 9.06 -1.92 0.60
N VAL A 275 7.94 -1.80 1.32
CA VAL A 275 7.23 -0.53 1.56
C VAL A 275 8.13 0.55 2.18
N TRP A 276 9.16 0.15 2.94
CA TRP A 276 10.10 1.06 3.60
C TRP A 276 11.16 1.63 2.67
N SER A 277 11.24 1.14 1.43
CA SER A 277 12.09 1.73 0.39
C SER A 277 11.52 3.03 -0.18
N ILE A 278 10.23 3.30 0.05
CA ILE A 278 9.54 4.52 -0.36
C ILE A 278 9.82 5.61 0.68
N ASP A 279 10.52 6.67 0.28
CA ASP A 279 10.97 7.71 1.21
C ASP A 279 9.81 8.43 1.92
N GLU A 280 8.66 8.62 1.27
CA GLU A 280 7.46 9.19 1.88
C GLU A 280 6.89 8.32 3.01
N VAL A 281 6.81 7.00 2.77
CA VAL A 281 6.36 6.02 3.78
C VAL A 281 7.38 5.95 4.91
N HIS A 282 8.67 5.85 4.57
CA HIS A 282 9.77 5.80 5.54
C HIS A 282 9.80 7.02 6.46
N ALA A 283 9.58 8.22 5.90
CA ALA A 283 9.50 9.46 6.67
C ALA A 283 8.28 9.51 7.59
N ARG A 284 7.11 9.04 7.12
CA ARG A 284 5.87 9.03 7.90
C ARG A 284 5.98 8.20 9.19
N TYR A 285 6.67 7.06 9.11
CA TYR A 285 6.79 6.13 10.23
C TYR A 285 8.06 6.32 11.08
N LYS A 286 8.90 7.30 10.75
CA LYS A 286 10.14 7.57 11.48
C LYS A 286 9.92 7.76 12.97
N ASN A 287 8.90 8.52 13.36
CA ASN A 287 8.63 8.81 14.77
C ASN A 287 8.04 7.61 15.54
N ILE A 288 7.52 6.61 14.83
CA ILE A 288 6.92 5.41 15.42
C ILE A 288 8.00 4.33 15.62
N ILE A 289 8.95 4.20 14.67
CA ILE A 289 9.89 3.08 14.62
C ILE A 289 11.29 3.45 15.16
N SER A 290 11.71 4.73 15.12
CA SER A 290 13.08 5.15 15.45
C SER A 290 13.32 5.59 16.89
N ASP A 291 12.30 5.64 17.75
CA ASP A 291 12.43 6.22 19.09
C ASP A 291 12.89 5.17 20.12
N ASP A 292 14.18 4.80 20.07
CA ASP A 292 14.85 4.08 21.17
C ASP A 292 15.12 4.99 22.38
N THR A 293 14.90 6.29 22.22
CA THR A 293 14.99 7.29 23.27
C THR A 293 13.75 8.16 23.17
N VAL A 294 12.88 8.18 24.18
CA VAL A 294 11.75 9.13 24.26
C VAL A 294 12.27 10.56 23.98
N THR A 295 12.19 11.04 22.74
CA THR A 295 12.80 12.31 22.37
C THR A 295 11.76 13.41 22.51
N LYS A 296 11.80 14.16 23.62
CA LYS A 296 11.06 15.43 23.73
C LYS A 296 11.62 16.42 22.70
N ILE A 297 10.84 16.70 21.65
CA ILE A 297 11.20 17.69 20.61
C ILE A 297 10.97 19.11 21.15
N ASP A 298 11.98 19.98 21.04
CA ASP A 298 11.88 21.43 21.32
C ASP A 298 11.84 22.21 19.99
N VAL A 299 10.64 22.66 19.65
CA VAL A 299 10.24 23.16 18.33
C VAL A 299 10.82 24.56 18.02
N PHE A 300 11.31 25.30 19.01
CA PHE A 300 11.61 26.73 18.85
C PHE A 300 12.98 27.06 18.24
N LYS A 301 13.85 26.07 18.01
CA LYS A 301 15.25 26.31 17.61
C LYS A 301 15.51 26.46 16.10
N HIS A 302 14.50 26.37 15.23
CA HIS A 302 14.74 26.10 13.80
C HIS A 302 14.19 27.11 12.78
N ILE A 303 14.12 28.41 13.11
CA ILE A 303 13.67 29.41 12.11
C ILE A 303 14.66 30.57 11.95
N PRO A 304 15.42 30.62 10.82
CA PRO A 304 15.88 31.89 10.25
C PRO A 304 15.48 32.14 8.77
N ASP A 305 15.21 33.44 8.51
CA ASP A 305 15.25 34.31 7.31
C ASP A 305 14.54 33.94 5.99
N LYS A 306 14.03 34.88 5.18
CA LYS A 306 13.01 35.95 5.32
C LYS A 306 12.47 36.30 3.90
N LYS A 307 13.18 35.88 2.83
CA LYS A 307 12.66 35.86 1.45
C LYS A 307 11.75 34.66 1.16
N SER A 308 11.95 33.54 1.86
CA SER A 308 11.04 32.39 1.85
C SER A 308 9.74 32.64 2.62
N ALA A 309 9.60 33.76 3.33
CA ALA A 309 8.46 34.03 4.18
C ALA A 309 7.20 34.38 3.38
N LEU A 310 7.34 34.99 2.20
CA LEU A 310 6.20 35.25 1.32
C LEU A 310 5.72 33.96 0.61
N ASP A 311 6.65 33.12 0.15
CA ASP A 311 6.31 31.79 -0.41
C ASP A 311 5.77 30.84 0.65
N ARG A 312 6.27 30.93 1.90
CA ARG A 312 5.68 30.24 3.04
C ARG A 312 4.33 30.83 3.42
N TYR A 313 4.14 32.15 3.41
CA TYR A 313 2.84 32.78 3.66
C TYR A 313 1.77 32.31 2.66
N LEU A 314 2.13 32.17 1.37
CA LEU A 314 1.23 31.63 0.34
C LEU A 314 0.99 30.11 0.47
N LYS A 315 1.88 29.37 1.15
CA LYS A 315 1.76 27.92 1.41
C LYS A 315 1.10 27.58 2.75
N GLN A 316 1.32 28.40 3.77
CA GLN A 316 0.94 28.18 5.17
C GLN A 316 -0.36 28.94 5.51
N ASN A 317 -0.73 29.92 4.69
CA ASN A 317 -1.96 30.70 4.73
C ASN A 317 -3.21 29.96 4.20
N PRO A 318 -4.20 29.47 4.98
CA PRO A 318 -5.39 28.90 4.38
C PRO A 318 -6.16 29.91 3.50
N LYS A 319 -6.17 31.21 3.86
CA LYS A 319 -6.70 32.29 3.01
C LYS A 319 -5.95 32.41 1.68
N ALA A 320 -4.64 32.16 1.66
CA ALA A 320 -3.81 32.24 0.46
C ALA A 320 -3.92 30.99 -0.44
N GLN A 321 -4.12 29.81 0.14
CA GLN A 321 -4.43 28.59 -0.60
C GLN A 321 -5.80 28.67 -1.28
N ILE A 322 -6.79 29.27 -0.60
CA ILE A 322 -8.12 29.57 -1.18
C ILE A 322 -7.99 30.55 -2.35
N ILE A 323 -7.19 31.62 -2.23
CA ILE A 323 -6.93 32.57 -3.34
C ILE A 323 -6.26 31.85 -4.52
N ARG A 324 -5.29 30.97 -4.27
CA ARG A 324 -4.61 30.18 -5.30
C ARG A 324 -5.54 29.16 -5.97
N ALA A 325 -6.38 28.47 -5.20
CA ALA A 325 -7.36 27.52 -5.71
C ALA A 325 -8.47 28.22 -6.51
N ALA A 326 -8.95 29.38 -6.04
CA ALA A 326 -9.93 30.21 -6.75
C ALA A 326 -9.35 30.81 -8.05
N LEU A 327 -8.10 31.29 -8.03
CA LEU A 327 -7.38 31.75 -9.23
C LEU A 327 -7.11 30.60 -10.21
N ASN A 328 -6.81 29.39 -9.75
CA ASN A 328 -6.60 28.24 -10.62
C ASN A 328 -7.91 27.67 -11.21
N ARG A 329 -9.03 27.82 -10.50
CA ARG A 329 -10.39 27.50 -10.95
C ARG A 329 -10.97 28.56 -11.92
N GLN A 330 -10.19 29.59 -12.31
CA GLN A 330 -10.52 30.70 -13.23
C GLN A 330 -11.17 30.33 -14.59
N LYS A 331 -11.23 29.05 -14.97
CA LYS A 331 -11.60 28.62 -16.33
C LYS A 331 -13.07 28.25 -16.53
N SER A 332 -13.96 28.34 -15.52
CA SER A 332 -15.36 27.93 -15.69
C SER A 332 -16.39 28.85 -15.00
N SER A 333 -16.96 29.76 -15.78
CA SER A 333 -18.19 30.55 -15.56
C SER A 333 -18.15 31.82 -14.66
N GLU A 334 -18.77 32.90 -15.19
CA GLU A 334 -18.87 34.23 -14.57
C GLU A 334 -19.76 34.26 -13.31
N ALA A 335 -20.74 33.35 -13.21
CA ALA A 335 -21.62 33.24 -12.04
C ALA A 335 -20.86 32.75 -10.80
N SER A 336 -19.93 31.80 -11.00
CA SER A 336 -19.05 31.29 -9.94
C SER A 336 -18.08 32.37 -9.45
N LYS A 337 -17.61 33.26 -10.34
CA LYS A 337 -16.77 34.41 -9.95
C LYS A 337 -17.53 35.36 -9.02
N LYS A 338 -18.75 35.72 -9.38
CA LYS A 338 -19.58 36.67 -8.62
C LYS A 338 -20.00 36.12 -7.26
N LEU A 339 -20.21 34.81 -7.15
CA LEU A 339 -20.51 34.13 -5.89
C LEU A 339 -19.29 34.09 -4.96
N ALA A 340 -18.12 33.72 -5.48
CA ALA A 340 -16.87 33.71 -4.71
C ALA A 340 -16.46 35.11 -4.24
N GLU A 341 -16.60 36.13 -5.09
CA GLU A 341 -16.36 37.54 -4.72
C GLU A 341 -17.29 38.03 -3.61
N ASN A 342 -18.58 37.65 -3.66
CA ASN A 342 -19.55 38.01 -2.62
C ASN A 342 -19.22 37.34 -1.27
N ILE A 343 -18.83 36.07 -1.28
CA ILE A 343 -18.39 35.35 -0.07
C ILE A 343 -17.15 36.04 0.50
N PHE A 344 -16.15 36.30 -0.35
CA PHE A 344 -14.90 36.95 0.07
C PHE A 344 -15.09 38.36 0.63
N THR A 345 -15.97 39.16 0.02
CA THR A 345 -16.27 40.53 0.48
C THR A 345 -16.95 40.53 1.84
N LYS A 346 -17.79 39.53 2.14
CA LYS A 346 -18.41 39.35 3.46
C LYS A 346 -17.38 38.96 4.54
N MET A 347 -16.32 38.23 4.17
CA MET A 347 -15.30 37.74 5.10
C MET A 347 -14.20 38.76 5.44
N SER A 348 -13.96 39.73 4.57
CA SER A 348 -12.81 40.66 4.65
C SER A 348 -12.80 41.64 5.85
N PRO A 349 -13.92 42.17 6.38
CA PRO A 349 -13.85 43.19 7.44
C PRO A 349 -13.73 42.67 8.88
N VAL A 350 -13.88 41.36 9.14
CA VAL A 350 -14.28 40.89 10.48
C VAL A 350 -13.10 40.51 11.40
N VAL A 351 -11.89 40.28 10.90
CA VAL A 351 -10.79 39.81 11.76
C VAL A 351 -9.44 40.42 11.37
N ASP A 352 -8.89 41.23 12.27
CA ASP A 352 -7.49 41.66 12.21
C ASP A 352 -6.58 40.44 12.44
N PRO A 353 -5.80 40.01 11.43
CA PRO A 353 -5.00 38.77 11.49
C PRO A 353 -3.79 38.87 12.44
N THR A 354 -3.55 40.02 13.08
CA THR A 354 -2.39 40.24 13.95
C THR A 354 -2.64 39.96 15.43
N ALA A 355 -3.89 39.75 15.84
CA ALA A 355 -4.24 39.39 17.21
C ALA A 355 -4.68 37.92 17.27
N TYR A 356 -4.07 37.14 18.16
CA TYR A 356 -4.51 35.78 18.53
C TYR A 356 -5.83 35.87 19.34
N ASP A 357 -6.89 36.32 18.69
CA ASP A 357 -8.23 36.43 19.26
C ASP A 357 -9.00 35.14 18.97
N ILE A 358 -8.99 34.25 19.96
CA ILE A 358 -9.69 32.97 19.92
C ILE A 358 -11.17 33.16 19.60
N ASP A 359 -11.82 34.24 20.06
CA ASP A 359 -13.23 34.48 19.79
C ASP A 359 -13.48 35.01 18.37
N ALA A 360 -12.47 35.60 17.73
CA ALA A 360 -12.51 35.91 16.30
C ALA A 360 -12.37 34.63 15.45
N LEU A 361 -11.50 33.70 15.84
CA LEU A 361 -11.32 32.39 15.19
C LEU A 361 -12.57 31.51 15.37
N LYS A 362 -13.03 31.35 16.62
CA LYS A 362 -14.42 31.62 17.04
C LYS A 362 -15.48 31.76 15.94
N ARG A 363 -15.73 33.03 15.64
CA ARG A 363 -16.72 33.50 14.70
C ARG A 363 -16.39 33.08 13.26
N MET A 364 -15.11 32.99 12.90
CA MET A 364 -14.70 32.53 11.57
C MET A 364 -15.13 31.08 11.31
N CYS A 365 -14.84 30.13 12.20
CA CYS A 365 -15.22 28.73 11.97
C CYS A 365 -16.73 28.57 11.89
N GLN A 366 -17.49 29.32 12.70
CA GLN A 366 -18.96 29.31 12.61
C GLN A 366 -19.44 29.80 11.24
N ILE A 367 -18.88 30.90 10.72
CA ILE A 367 -19.19 31.39 9.37
C ILE A 367 -18.84 30.35 8.29
N TYR A 368 -17.73 29.62 8.46
CA TYR A 368 -17.36 28.52 7.55
C TYR A 368 -18.37 27.37 7.60
N LEU A 369 -18.82 26.98 8.80
CA LEU A 369 -19.81 25.91 8.98
C LEU A 369 -21.18 26.30 8.40
N ASP A 370 -21.61 27.54 8.59
CA ASP A 370 -22.86 28.08 8.01
C ASP A 370 -22.75 28.11 6.46
N GLU A 371 -21.59 28.55 5.94
CA GLU A 371 -21.03 28.31 4.60
C GLU A 371 -21.28 26.91 4.04
N ILE A 372 -20.75 25.92 4.74
CA ILE A 372 -20.77 24.52 4.32
C ILE A 372 -22.19 24.00 4.31
N GLU A 373 -23.00 24.33 5.30
CA GLU A 373 -24.40 23.90 5.40
C GLU A 373 -25.25 24.53 4.27
N ALA A 374 -25.07 25.82 3.98
CA ALA A 374 -25.73 26.49 2.86
C ALA A 374 -25.29 25.94 1.49
N ILE A 375 -24.02 25.55 1.36
CA ILE A 375 -23.50 24.91 0.14
C ILE A 375 -23.99 23.46 0.02
N ASP A 376 -24.07 22.69 1.10
CA ASP A 376 -24.55 21.30 1.11
C ASP A 376 -26.05 21.23 0.74
N GLU A 377 -26.84 22.22 1.15
CA GLU A 377 -28.24 22.35 0.72
C GLU A 377 -28.39 22.65 -0.79
N VAL A 378 -27.42 23.34 -1.40
CA VAL A 378 -27.51 23.84 -2.78
C VAL A 378 -26.73 22.96 -3.77
N ALA A 379 -25.62 22.39 -3.34
CA ALA A 379 -24.69 21.64 -4.16
C ALA A 379 -24.73 20.17 -3.75
N LYS A 380 -25.33 19.33 -4.61
CA LYS A 380 -25.16 17.87 -4.60
C LYS A 380 -23.72 17.45 -4.97
N ASN A 381 -22.70 18.17 -4.49
CA ASN A 381 -21.32 18.03 -4.93
C ASN A 381 -20.43 17.69 -3.72
N SER A 382 -20.16 16.40 -3.56
CA SER A 382 -19.39 15.80 -2.48
C SER A 382 -17.97 16.36 -2.34
N ASP A 383 -17.43 16.97 -3.39
CA ASP A 383 -16.03 17.40 -3.43
C ASP A 383 -15.82 18.73 -2.69
N VAL A 384 -16.84 19.60 -2.65
CA VAL A 384 -16.76 20.86 -1.88
C VAL A 384 -16.83 20.60 -0.38
N VAL A 385 -17.63 19.61 0.03
CA VAL A 385 -17.75 19.18 1.43
C VAL A 385 -16.43 18.55 1.91
N LYS A 386 -15.78 17.73 1.07
CA LYS A 386 -14.45 17.16 1.37
C LYS A 386 -13.36 18.22 1.55
N ASP A 387 -13.31 19.21 0.66
CA ASP A 387 -12.32 20.32 0.76
C ASP A 387 -12.49 21.11 2.06
N CYS A 388 -13.73 21.31 2.50
CA CYS A 388 -14.01 22.02 3.75
C CYS A 388 -13.64 21.20 4.99
N ILE A 389 -13.81 19.87 4.93
CA ILE A 389 -13.38 18.96 6.01
C ILE A 389 -11.86 18.97 6.17
N MET A 390 -11.12 18.87 5.06
CA MET A 390 -9.65 18.94 5.08
C MET A 390 -9.16 20.27 5.70
N HIS A 391 -9.87 21.37 5.42
CA HIS A 391 -9.52 22.65 6.02
C HIS A 391 -9.77 22.71 7.54
N VAL A 392 -10.80 22.02 8.04
CA VAL A 392 -11.05 21.91 9.49
C VAL A 392 -9.97 21.06 10.17
N GLU A 393 -9.50 20.01 9.52
CA GLU A 393 -8.38 19.17 10.00
C GLU A 393 -7.09 19.99 10.13
N ASP A 394 -6.72 20.75 9.08
CA ASP A 394 -5.55 21.65 9.11
C ASP A 394 -5.64 22.70 10.23
N LEU A 395 -6.84 23.23 10.49
CA LEU A 395 -7.06 24.24 11.53
C LEU A 395 -6.91 23.64 12.94
N VAL A 396 -7.30 22.39 13.12
CA VAL A 396 -7.16 21.68 14.41
C VAL A 396 -5.69 21.37 14.70
N ASP A 397 -4.93 21.00 13.67
CA ASP A 397 -3.49 20.79 13.77
C ASP A 397 -2.75 22.11 14.10
N GLU A 398 -3.16 23.24 13.50
CA GLU A 398 -2.57 24.56 13.80
C GLU A 398 -2.91 25.06 15.23
N LEU A 399 -4.04 24.62 15.79
CA LEU A 399 -4.51 25.00 17.13
C LEU A 399 -4.02 24.06 18.25
N ASP A 400 -3.22 23.04 17.95
CA ASP A 400 -2.68 22.07 18.92
C ASP A 400 -3.76 21.40 19.81
N LEU A 401 -4.94 21.12 19.23
CA LEU A 401 -6.04 20.48 19.96
C LEU A 401 -5.82 18.95 20.11
N GLY A 402 -4.82 18.40 19.42
CA GLY A 402 -4.60 16.97 19.19
C GLY A 402 -3.88 16.22 20.30
N ASP A 403 -4.54 16.02 21.46
CA ASP A 403 -4.17 14.96 22.42
C ASP A 403 -5.25 14.62 23.47
N GLY A 404 -6.48 15.07 23.23
CA GLY A 404 -7.52 14.95 24.24
C GLY A 404 -8.25 13.60 24.32
N PRO A 405 -9.05 13.41 25.40
CA PRO A 405 -9.80 12.18 25.61
C PRO A 405 -11.00 12.03 24.67
N ILE A 406 -11.33 12.99 23.81
CA ILE A 406 -12.47 12.89 22.89
C ILE A 406 -11.97 12.45 21.53
N LYS A 407 -12.48 11.34 21.01
CA LYS A 407 -12.10 10.77 19.71
C LYS A 407 -13.05 11.24 18.62
N GLY A 408 -12.57 11.97 17.62
CA GLY A 408 -13.33 12.35 16.42
C GLY A 408 -13.02 11.43 15.24
N ASN A 409 -14.04 11.11 14.45
CA ASN A 409 -13.92 10.25 13.28
C ASN A 409 -14.95 10.62 12.20
N PHE A 410 -14.61 10.44 10.93
CA PHE A 410 -15.53 10.60 9.82
C PHE A 410 -16.31 9.30 9.56
N SER A 411 -17.61 9.32 9.85
CA SER A 411 -18.50 8.21 9.54
C SER A 411 -18.81 8.16 8.05
N LYS A 412 -17.96 7.46 7.27
CA LYS A 412 -18.11 7.27 5.81
C LYS A 412 -19.53 6.85 5.37
N GLY A 413 -20.19 5.98 6.13
CA GLY A 413 -21.54 5.51 5.79
C GLY A 413 -22.66 6.54 5.99
N LYS A 414 -22.40 7.64 6.72
CA LYS A 414 -23.38 8.69 7.01
C LYS A 414 -22.96 10.07 6.49
N ASN A 415 -21.76 10.20 5.92
CA ASN A 415 -21.11 11.47 5.57
C ASN A 415 -21.17 12.49 6.72
N LYS A 416 -20.83 12.07 7.94
CA LYS A 416 -20.92 12.91 9.15
C LYS A 416 -19.68 12.81 10.01
N LEU A 417 -19.25 13.93 10.55
CA LEU A 417 -18.24 14.03 11.60
C LEU A 417 -18.87 13.61 12.92
N VAL A 418 -18.33 12.55 13.55
CA VAL A 418 -18.83 12.03 14.83
C VAL A 418 -17.73 11.98 15.89
N TYR A 419 -18.08 12.34 17.13
CA TYR A 419 -17.16 12.18 18.25
C TYR A 419 -17.66 11.17 19.27
N HIS A 420 -16.70 10.57 19.97
CA HIS A 420 -16.87 9.67 21.08
C HIS A 420 -16.20 10.28 22.31
N SER A 421 -16.97 10.44 23.39
CA SER A 421 -16.52 11.14 24.60
C SER A 421 -16.46 10.28 25.86
N ASP A 422 -17.01 9.05 25.83
CA ASP A 422 -17.08 8.16 26.99
C ASP A 422 -16.18 6.94 26.79
N PRO A 423 -15.06 6.79 27.53
CA PRO A 423 -14.17 5.64 27.43
C PRO A 423 -14.81 4.27 27.70
N LYS A 424 -15.96 4.24 28.38
CA LYS A 424 -16.72 3.01 28.63
C LYS A 424 -17.65 2.63 27.48
N ASP A 425 -17.91 3.56 26.55
CA ASP A 425 -18.75 3.31 25.39
C ASP A 425 -18.01 2.39 24.41
N ARG A 426 -18.70 1.35 23.93
CA ARG A 426 -18.16 0.39 22.97
C ARG A 426 -17.60 1.09 21.72
N TRP A 427 -18.27 2.13 21.23
CA TRP A 427 -17.83 2.84 20.04
C TRP A 427 -16.60 3.70 20.30
N TYR A 428 -16.43 4.22 21.52
CA TYR A 428 -15.19 4.89 21.89
C TYR A 428 -13.99 3.94 21.84
N GLN A 429 -14.16 2.73 22.38
CA GLN A 429 -13.11 1.71 22.42
C GLN A 429 -12.72 1.27 21.00
N LEU A 430 -13.72 1.05 20.14
CA LEU A 430 -13.51 0.65 18.74
C LEU A 430 -13.06 1.78 17.81
N CYS A 431 -13.28 3.04 18.19
CA CYS A 431 -12.91 4.18 17.36
C CYS A 431 -11.39 4.36 17.35
N ILE A 432 -10.79 4.25 16.15
CA ILE A 432 -9.49 4.80 15.84
C ILE A 432 -9.73 6.27 15.45
N PRO A 433 -9.36 7.24 16.29
CA PRO A 433 -9.62 8.65 15.99
C PRO A 433 -8.79 9.11 14.81
N GLU A 434 -9.42 9.77 13.84
CA GLU A 434 -8.72 10.59 12.85
C GLU A 434 -8.21 11.88 13.51
N ILE A 435 -8.94 12.34 14.54
CA ILE A 435 -8.63 13.55 15.30
C ILE A 435 -8.98 13.37 16.78
N ARG A 436 -8.26 14.05 17.68
CA ARG A 436 -8.56 14.06 19.12
C ARG A 436 -8.86 15.47 19.59
N PHE A 437 -9.82 15.60 20.51
CA PHE A 437 -10.21 16.86 21.12
C PHE A 437 -10.07 16.81 22.64
N ARG A 438 -9.58 17.91 23.24
CA ARG A 438 -9.42 18.04 24.71
C ARG A 438 -10.77 18.03 25.43
N THR A 439 -11.78 18.66 24.84
CA THR A 439 -13.13 18.71 25.40
C THR A 439 -14.19 18.33 24.38
N VAL A 440 -15.39 18.01 24.87
CA VAL A 440 -16.56 17.76 24.01
C VAL A 440 -16.97 19.03 23.27
N GLU A 441 -16.79 20.18 23.92
CA GLU A 441 -17.04 21.50 23.36
C GLU A 441 -16.14 21.77 22.15
N ASP A 442 -14.86 21.40 22.21
CA ASP A 442 -13.93 21.51 21.07
C ASP A 442 -14.38 20.63 19.90
N ALA A 443 -14.78 19.38 20.17
CA ALA A 443 -15.28 18.47 19.14
C ALA A 443 -16.56 19.03 18.47
N ARG A 444 -17.52 19.50 19.27
CA ARG A 444 -18.75 20.12 18.78
C ARG A 444 -18.47 21.38 17.98
N TYR A 445 -17.51 22.17 18.43
CA TYR A 445 -17.10 23.40 17.76
C TYR A 445 -16.51 23.12 16.38
N CYS A 446 -15.76 22.03 16.23
CA CYS A 446 -15.26 21.55 14.94
C CYS A 446 -16.32 20.81 14.09
N GLY A 447 -17.61 20.92 14.44
CA GLY A 447 -18.71 20.32 13.68
C GLY A 447 -18.94 18.82 13.94
N PHE A 448 -18.19 18.19 14.86
CA PHE A 448 -18.41 16.80 15.21
C PHE A 448 -19.66 16.66 16.09
N ARG A 449 -20.50 15.67 15.78
CA ARG A 449 -21.73 15.39 16.53
C ARG A 449 -21.52 14.15 17.40
N LYS A 450 -22.22 14.06 18.53
CA LYS A 450 -22.16 12.84 19.35
C LYS A 450 -22.73 11.68 18.51
N ASN A 451 -21.99 10.58 18.40
CA ASN A 451 -22.47 9.38 17.70
C ASN A 451 -23.67 8.75 18.43
#